data_AF-A0A522AX69-F1
#
_entry.id   AF-A0A522AX69-F1
#
_cell.length_a   1.000
_cell.length_b   1.000
_cell.length_c   1.000
_cell.angle_alpha   90.00
_cell.angle_beta   90.00
_cell.angle_gamma   90.00
#
_symmetry.space_group_name_H-M   'P 1'
#
loop_
_entity.id
_entity.type
_entity.pdbx_description
1 polymer ?
#
loop_
_entity_poly.entity_id
_entity_poly.type
_entity_poly.pdbx_seq_one_letter_code
_entity_poly.pdbx_strand_id
1 'polypeptide(L)'
;MLLEAAAAAWLYAQQASEDCFVFGEVSATEEEASGLQATGCPIKIERKGKLITLTSPKFIVEIAVPDMPGPQKFLYQWGQAEATIGNQVIHISYREVSGG
;
A
#
# COMPACT_ATOMS: atom_id res chain seq x y z
N MET A 1 -15.37 28.62 20.31
CA MET A 1 -14.13 27.85 20.53
C MET A 1 -14.33 26.36 20.22
N LEU A 2 -14.93 26.01 19.06
CA LEU A 2 -15.24 24.62 18.69
C LEU A 2 -14.76 24.24 17.27
N LEU A 3 -14.05 25.14 16.58
CA LEU A 3 -13.58 24.91 15.22
C LEU A 3 -12.15 24.32 15.15
N GLU A 4 -11.41 24.35 16.26
CA GLU A 4 -9.99 23.96 16.31
C GLU A 4 -9.78 22.48 16.66
N ALA A 5 -10.85 21.75 16.99
CA ALA A 5 -10.74 20.32 17.33
C ALA A 5 -10.64 19.44 16.08
N ALA A 6 -11.26 19.85 14.96
CA ALA A 6 -11.21 19.08 13.72
C ALA A 6 -9.79 19.10 13.13
N ALA A 7 -9.18 20.29 13.01
CA ALA A 7 -7.82 20.42 12.47
C ALA A 7 -6.77 19.64 13.28
N ALA A 8 -6.91 19.64 14.62
CA ALA A 8 -6.04 18.86 15.49
C ALA A 8 -6.19 17.35 15.23
N ALA A 9 -7.40 16.82 15.05
CA ALA A 9 -7.61 15.40 14.76
C ALA A 9 -6.95 14.94 13.43
N TRP A 10 -6.93 15.79 12.39
CA TRP A 10 -6.24 15.51 11.12
C TRP A 10 -4.71 15.61 11.22
N LEU A 11 -4.20 16.45 12.12
CA LEU A 11 -2.77 16.57 12.43
C LEU A 11 -2.29 15.40 13.32
N TYR A 12 -3.10 14.95 14.28
CA TYR A 12 -2.81 13.75 15.06
C TYR A 12 -2.95 12.47 14.24
N ALA A 13 -3.86 12.39 13.26
CA ALA A 13 -3.90 11.28 12.30
C ALA A 13 -2.70 11.29 11.32
N GLN A 14 -2.06 12.44 11.09
CA GLN A 14 -0.79 12.52 10.36
C GLN A 14 0.42 12.07 11.21
N GLN A 15 0.29 12.06 12.53
CA GLN A 15 1.39 11.82 13.48
C GLN A 15 1.23 10.52 14.27
N ALA A 16 0.06 9.87 14.21
CA ALA A 16 -0.08 8.47 14.55
C ALA A 16 0.63 7.66 13.46
N SER A 17 1.91 7.39 13.69
CA SER A 17 2.65 6.30 13.07
C SER A 17 2.03 4.97 13.50
N GLU A 18 0.76 4.75 13.19
CA GLU A 18 0.22 3.41 13.08
C GLU A 18 0.91 2.84 11.84
N ASP A 19 1.73 1.82 12.04
CA ASP A 19 2.45 1.17 10.97
C ASP A 19 1.47 0.82 9.84
N CYS A 20 1.54 1.59 8.75
CA CYS A 20 0.63 1.43 7.62
C CYS A 20 1.03 0.17 6.87
N PHE A 21 0.31 -0.92 7.11
CA PHE A 21 0.56 -2.19 6.44
C PHE A 21 -0.47 -2.43 5.36
N VAL A 22 0.02 -2.90 4.21
CA VAL A 22 -0.77 -3.55 3.17
C VAL A 22 -0.49 -5.03 3.23
N PHE A 23 -1.51 -5.85 3.37
CA PHE A 23 -1.35 -7.30 3.48
C PHE A 23 -2.52 -8.03 2.81
N GLY A 24 -2.30 -9.31 2.54
CA GLY A 24 -3.32 -10.16 1.94
C GLY A 24 -2.73 -11.32 1.16
N GLU A 25 -3.45 -11.77 0.15
CA GLU A 25 -2.97 -12.79 -0.79
C GLU A 25 -2.88 -12.24 -2.21
N VAL A 26 -1.85 -12.66 -2.93
CA VAL A 26 -1.59 -12.26 -4.32
C VAL A 26 -1.20 -13.49 -5.14
N SER A 27 -1.75 -13.62 -6.34
CA SER A 27 -1.35 -14.67 -7.28
C SER A 27 -1.01 -14.09 -8.64
N ALA A 28 -0.15 -14.74 -9.43
CA ALA A 28 0.23 -14.23 -10.76
C ALA A 28 -0.93 -14.20 -11.77
N THR A 29 -1.99 -14.97 -11.52
CA THR A 29 -3.16 -15.17 -12.39
C THR A 29 -4.35 -14.30 -12.03
N GLU A 30 -4.30 -13.63 -10.87
CA GLU A 30 -5.40 -12.80 -10.38
C GLU A 30 -5.25 -11.36 -10.85
N GLU A 31 -6.34 -10.82 -11.38
CA GLU A 31 -6.36 -9.50 -12.01
C GLU A 31 -6.89 -8.39 -11.09
N GLU A 32 -7.55 -8.75 -9.98
CA GLU A 32 -8.21 -7.81 -9.07
C GLU A 32 -7.55 -7.75 -7.68
N ALA A 33 -7.72 -6.63 -6.99
CA ALA A 33 -7.13 -6.39 -5.67
C ALA A 33 -7.94 -6.99 -4.50
N SER A 34 -8.92 -7.84 -4.77
CA SER A 34 -9.94 -8.30 -3.81
C SER A 34 -9.36 -9.01 -2.58
N GLY A 35 -8.16 -9.59 -2.69
CA GLY A 35 -7.43 -10.22 -1.59
C GLY A 35 -6.57 -9.29 -0.73
N LEU A 36 -6.47 -7.99 -1.04
CA LEU A 36 -5.56 -7.04 -0.37
C LEU A 36 -6.31 -6.05 0.52
N GLN A 37 -5.72 -5.76 1.68
CA GLN A 37 -6.25 -4.83 2.69
C GLN A 37 -5.13 -3.91 3.19
N ALA A 38 -5.51 -2.72 3.65
CA ALA A 38 -4.60 -1.77 4.30
C ALA A 38 -5.07 -1.45 5.72
N THR A 39 -4.13 -1.12 6.60
CA THR A 39 -4.39 -0.71 8.00
C THR A 39 -3.80 0.66 8.28
N GLY A 40 -4.50 1.47 9.07
CA GLY A 40 -3.95 2.72 9.63
C GLY A 40 -3.70 3.86 8.63
N CYS A 41 -4.00 3.71 7.34
CA CYS A 41 -3.69 4.73 6.34
C CYS A 41 -4.70 4.83 5.19
N PRO A 42 -5.02 6.05 4.71
CA PRO A 42 -5.94 6.28 3.60
C PRO A 42 -5.22 6.07 2.26
N ILE A 43 -4.80 4.85 1.97
CA ILE A 43 -4.20 4.47 0.70
C ILE A 43 -5.20 3.72 -0.17
N LYS A 44 -5.24 4.04 -1.45
CA LYS A 44 -6.03 3.32 -2.45
C LYS A 44 -5.18 2.16 -2.98
N ILE A 45 -5.73 0.95 -2.97
CA ILE A 45 -5.11 -0.24 -3.54
C ILE A 45 -5.79 -0.53 -4.88
N GLU A 46 -4.99 -0.58 -5.94
CA GLU A 46 -5.43 -1.00 -7.26
C GLU A 46 -4.55 -2.15 -7.73
N ARG A 47 -5.13 -3.05 -8.53
CA ARG A 47 -4.39 -4.14 -9.15
C ARG A 47 -4.76 -4.21 -10.61
N LYS A 48 -3.74 -4.41 -11.44
CA LYS A 48 -3.89 -4.68 -12.87
C LYS A 48 -2.97 -5.82 -13.27
N GLY A 49 -3.53 -7.04 -13.29
CA GLY A 49 -2.76 -8.26 -13.52
C GLY A 49 -1.67 -8.45 -12.47
N LYS A 50 -0.40 -8.37 -12.88
CA LYS A 50 0.76 -8.54 -12.00
C LYS A 50 1.25 -7.25 -11.33
N LEU A 51 0.59 -6.12 -11.55
CA LEU A 51 1.00 -4.84 -10.94
C LEU A 51 0.02 -4.44 -9.85
N ILE A 52 0.53 -4.27 -8.63
CA ILE A 52 -0.19 -3.66 -7.51
C ILE A 52 0.23 -2.19 -7.45
N THR A 53 -0.73 -1.29 -7.48
CA THR A 53 -0.53 0.15 -7.37
C THR A 53 -1.16 0.64 -6.09
N LEU A 54 -0.35 1.21 -5.20
CA LEU A 54 -0.77 1.78 -3.94
C LEU A 54 -0.63 3.30 -4.03
N THR A 55 -1.73 4.01 -3.85
CA THR A 55 -1.76 5.47 -4.04
C THR A 55 -2.13 6.16 -2.73
N SER A 56 -1.26 7.08 -2.32
CA SER A 56 -1.53 8.08 -1.28
C SER A 56 -1.68 9.46 -1.92
N PRO A 57 -2.07 10.50 -1.18
CA PRO A 57 -2.14 11.86 -1.72
C PRO A 57 -0.81 12.40 -2.30
N LYS A 58 0.35 11.87 -1.87
CA LYS A 58 1.68 12.38 -2.24
C LYS A 58 2.52 11.40 -3.05
N PHE A 59 2.30 10.10 -2.87
CA PHE A 59 3.14 9.06 -3.45
C PHE A 59 2.31 7.96 -4.08
N ILE A 60 2.83 7.42 -5.18
CA ILE A 60 2.39 6.18 -5.79
C ILE A 60 3.52 5.16 -5.61
N VAL A 61 3.12 3.96 -5.23
CA VAL A 61 3.99 2.80 -5.06
C VAL A 61 3.51 1.71 -6.01
N GLU A 62 4.43 1.19 -6.81
CA GLU A 62 4.14 0.15 -7.80
C GLU A 62 4.94 -1.11 -7.44
N ILE A 63 4.24 -2.24 -7.29
CA ILE A 63 4.82 -3.51 -6.87
C ILE A 63 4.47 -4.58 -7.89
N ALA A 64 5.50 -5.19 -8.49
CA ALA A 64 5.33 -6.29 -9.42
C ALA A 64 5.21 -7.62 -8.67
N VAL A 65 4.14 -8.35 -8.95
CA VAL A 65 3.90 -9.70 -8.44
C VAL A 65 4.67 -10.70 -9.32
N PRO A 66 5.57 -11.50 -8.73
CA PRO A 66 6.37 -12.47 -9.49
C PRO A 66 5.51 -13.64 -9.98
N ASP A 67 6.01 -14.33 -11.01
CA ASP A 67 5.40 -15.54 -11.57
C ASP A 67 5.57 -16.73 -10.63
N MET A 68 4.70 -16.81 -9.62
CA MET A 68 4.63 -17.91 -8.66
C MET A 68 3.31 -18.67 -8.78
N PRO A 69 3.34 -20.02 -8.59
CA PRO A 69 2.13 -20.82 -8.62
C PRO A 69 1.28 -20.57 -7.37
N GLY A 70 -0.02 -20.38 -7.59
CA GLY A 70 -1.01 -20.24 -6.52
C GLY A 70 -0.95 -18.91 -5.74
N PRO A 71 -1.84 -18.73 -4.76
CA PRO A 71 -1.87 -17.55 -3.90
C PRO A 71 -0.67 -17.52 -2.95
N GLN A 72 -0.07 -16.34 -2.83
CA GLN A 72 1.10 -16.06 -2.00
C GLN A 72 0.75 -14.97 -1.00
N LYS A 73 1.23 -15.11 0.24
CA LYS A 73 1.03 -14.09 1.27
C LYS A 73 1.81 -12.83 0.90
N PHE A 74 1.12 -11.70 0.90
CA PHE A 74 1.69 -10.39 0.64
C PHE A 74 1.75 -9.59 1.94
N LEU A 75 2.88 -8.93 2.18
CA LEU A 75 3.03 -7.94 3.25
C LEU A 75 3.95 -6.81 2.79
N TYR A 76 3.49 -5.59 3.00
CA TYR A 76 4.24 -4.38 2.71
C TYR A 76 3.97 -3.34 3.79
N GLN A 77 5.02 -2.74 4.33
CA GLN A 77 4.92 -1.59 5.24
C GLN A 77 5.17 -0.32 4.43
N TRP A 78 4.23 0.60 4.47
CA TRP A 78 4.29 1.84 3.72
C TRP A 78 5.55 2.65 4.04
N GLY A 79 6.25 3.07 2.99
CA GLY A 79 7.52 3.81 3.09
C GLY A 79 8.77 2.93 3.16
N GLN A 80 8.65 1.60 3.23
CA GLN A 80 9.78 0.67 3.14
C GLN A 80 10.17 0.33 1.70
N ALA A 81 11.47 0.31 1.39
CA ALA A 81 11.96 -0.04 0.06
C ALA A 81 11.71 -1.51 -0.37
N GLU A 82 11.04 -2.30 0.47
CA GLU A 82 10.89 -3.74 0.34
C GLU A 82 9.47 -4.21 0.71
N ALA A 83 8.94 -5.16 -0.06
CA ALA A 83 7.75 -5.94 0.25
C ALA A 83 8.11 -7.42 0.32
N THR A 84 7.30 -8.20 1.05
CA THR A 84 7.41 -9.65 1.09
C THR A 84 6.25 -10.29 0.34
N ILE A 85 6.55 -11.24 -0.55
CA ILE A 85 5.59 -12.08 -1.27
C ILE A 85 5.96 -13.54 -1.10
N GLY A 86 5.19 -14.30 -0.32
CA GLY A 86 5.53 -15.65 0.09
C GLY A 86 6.85 -15.66 0.86
N ASN A 87 7.89 -16.25 0.26
CA ASN A 87 9.25 -16.29 0.80
C ASN A 87 10.23 -15.34 0.06
N GLN A 88 9.72 -14.45 -0.79
CA GLN A 88 10.54 -13.54 -1.60
C GLN A 88 10.46 -12.11 -1.08
N VAL A 89 11.60 -11.42 -1.05
CA VAL A 89 11.68 -9.97 -0.82
C VAL A 89 11.74 -9.29 -2.19
N ILE A 90 10.87 -8.31 -2.40
CA ILE A 90 10.75 -7.55 -3.65
C ILE A 90 11.10 -6.10 -3.36
N HIS A 91 11.99 -5.52 -4.15
CA HIS A 91 12.33 -4.10 -4.04
C HIS A 91 11.28 -3.23 -4.71
N ILE A 92 10.95 -2.12 -4.05
CA ILE A 92 9.86 -1.23 -4.41
C ILE A 92 10.42 0.07 -4.96
N SER A 93 9.78 0.57 -6.02
CA SER A 93 10.03 1.91 -6.54
C SER A 93 8.96 2.89 -6.06
N TYR A 94 9.41 4.05 -5.57
CA TYR A 94 8.55 5.17 -5.18
C TYR A 94 8.53 6.21 -6.28
N ARG A 95 7.34 6.73 -6.56
CA ARG A 95 7.18 7.94 -7.37
C ARG A 95 6.30 8.95 -6.65
N GLU A 96 6.67 10.21 -6.71
CA GLU A 96 5.82 11.31 -6.25
C GLU A 96 4.64 11.49 -7.20
N VAL A 97 3.48 11.85 -6.65
CA VAL A 97 2.36 12.38 -7.42
C VAL A 97 2.78 13.78 -7.84
N SER A 98 3.30 13.94 -9.04
CA SER A 98 3.64 15.26 -9.60
C SER A 98 2.39 16.15 -9.55
N GLY A 99 2.42 17.16 -8.70
CA GLY A 99 1.39 18.19 -8.65
C GLY A 99 1.40 18.96 -9.97
N GLY A 100 0.32 18.85 -10.74
CA GLY A 100 0.01 19.78 -11.82
C GLY A 100 -0.50 21.10 -11.27
#